data_AF-A0A970YYP0-F1
#
_entry.id   AF-A0A970YYP0-F1
#
_cell.length_a   1.000
_cell.length_b   1.000
_cell.length_c   1.000
_cell.angle_alpha   90.00
_cell.angle_beta   90.00
_cell.angle_gamma   90.00
#
_symmetry.space_group_name_H-M   'P 1'
#
loop_
_entity.id
_entity.type
_entity.pdbx_description
1 polymer ?
#
loop_
_entity_poly.entity_id
_entity_poly.type
_entity_poly.pdbx_seq_one_letter_code
_entity_poly.pdbx_strand_id
1 'polypeptide(L)'
;FSFGEFSGNFFFNRNGEIITNVSVPLKINYNILTDTEGKKYLTFLIIDGKGNQYFFGESEASRETDELIAKNQGNTIPFRSGEGNTGWKLTKVITYKSDTITFNYNNYTFQHTYIASDQFSQYRIASCLFTPEPDSPPVSHPNFQRIINEHVYKCSLISSIESPIARISFTYSTISNLYGWKRPLESIVIRDYAGMLIKKFDFSISKTTAGQLFLNQIVEYGGDNYSVISDGYRFKYNLSAFDMVGSMGRDYFGFSNGSNDNYTLLACPDSKLFGGNRRIDEESVGHGTLSWIKYPTGGSTSFEYESNKEGSTYAGGVRIFRIIDYKNNNFIDPDEVLVEPQNKREYYYEELTGSNLITQTSSSSQGYIKYFNMGLYTGTEYVIYSDNPDAKYMEAMDYYYKKVSEIRYDGDTPIQRIISSYTSTFNGGFYNPLLEDEWHDGNISSSTSPCNWFTARKIHQAFSNNNVISYPYYILNDSYFRETVAPFGTYYPGLEPKSIRISTPRLVHRKELEYFQ
;
A
#
# COMPACT_ATOMS: atom_id res chain seq x y z
N PHE A 1 7.30 8.19 -9.57
CA PHE A 1 7.15 7.43 -10.84
C PHE A 1 7.48 5.97 -10.59
N SER A 2 6.84 5.06 -11.33
CA SER A 2 7.11 3.62 -11.32
C SER A 2 6.75 3.05 -12.69
N PHE A 3 7.73 2.62 -13.49
CA PHE A 3 7.53 2.04 -14.81
C PHE A 3 8.74 1.19 -15.23
N GLY A 4 8.50 0.03 -15.84
CA GLY A 4 9.57 -0.89 -16.23
C GLY A 4 10.45 -1.27 -15.04
N GLU A 5 11.77 -1.09 -15.18
CA GLU A 5 12.77 -1.31 -14.12
C GLU A 5 13.03 -0.06 -13.26
N PHE A 6 12.30 1.03 -13.49
CA PHE A 6 12.56 2.32 -12.88
C PHE A 6 11.49 2.72 -11.86
N SER A 7 11.94 3.11 -10.67
CA SER A 7 11.10 3.72 -9.64
C SER A 7 11.83 4.88 -8.96
N GLY A 8 11.07 5.85 -8.45
CA GLY A 8 11.66 7.00 -7.77
C GLY A 8 10.73 8.19 -7.69
N ASN A 9 11.24 9.29 -7.16
CA ASN A 9 10.50 10.54 -6.98
C ASN A 9 11.24 11.70 -7.67
N PHE A 10 10.46 12.64 -8.19
CA PHE A 10 10.95 13.94 -8.62
C PHE A 10 9.99 15.02 -8.11
N PHE A 11 10.48 16.25 -8.05
CA PHE A 11 9.69 17.41 -7.66
C PHE A 11 9.99 18.59 -8.58
N PHE A 12 9.06 19.53 -8.66
CA PHE A 12 9.26 20.79 -9.36
C PHE A 12 9.87 21.79 -8.39
N ASN A 13 10.96 22.46 -8.78
CA ASN A 13 11.44 23.60 -8.03
C ASN A 13 10.56 24.84 -8.31
N ARG A 14 10.88 25.98 -7.67
CA ARG A 14 10.12 27.23 -7.84
C ARG A 14 10.14 27.77 -9.28
N ASN A 15 11.11 27.37 -10.09
CA ASN A 15 11.23 27.74 -11.50
C ASN A 15 10.47 26.76 -12.43
N GLY A 16 9.85 25.72 -11.88
CA GLY A 16 9.20 24.65 -12.65
C GLY A 16 10.17 23.60 -13.19
N GLU A 17 11.45 23.63 -12.80
CA GLU A 17 12.42 22.62 -13.25
C GLU A 17 12.23 21.33 -12.47
N ILE A 18 12.38 20.19 -13.16
CA ILE A 18 12.32 18.87 -12.53
C ILE A 18 13.64 18.59 -11.81
N ILE A 19 13.56 18.29 -10.52
CA ILE A 19 14.68 17.80 -9.71
C ILE A 19 14.39 16.35 -9.34
N THR A 20 15.31 15.45 -9.70
CA THR A 20 15.23 14.03 -9.35
C THR A 20 16.10 13.76 -8.11
N ASN A 21 15.60 12.95 -7.17
CA ASN A 21 16.38 12.52 -6.00
C ASN A 21 17.15 11.20 -6.26
N VAL A 22 17.18 10.74 -7.51
CA VAL A 22 17.71 9.42 -7.84
C VAL A 22 18.70 9.55 -8.99
N SER A 23 19.89 8.99 -8.82
CA SER A 23 20.94 8.89 -9.84
C SER A 23 20.62 7.81 -10.89
N VAL A 24 19.38 7.79 -11.38
CA VAL A 24 19.00 6.92 -12.50
C VAL A 24 19.28 7.70 -13.79
N PRO A 25 19.82 7.06 -14.84
CA PRO A 25 20.02 7.70 -16.14
C PRO A 25 18.68 7.92 -16.87
N LEU A 26 17.77 8.70 -16.27
CA LEU A 26 16.50 9.11 -16.84
C LEU A 26 16.55 10.59 -17.19
N LYS A 27 16.15 10.91 -18.41
CA LYS A 27 15.83 12.30 -18.79
C LYS A 27 14.32 12.47 -18.74
N ILE A 28 13.83 13.24 -17.77
CA ILE A 28 12.41 13.54 -17.59
C ILE A 28 12.14 14.92 -18.16
N ASN A 29 11.25 15.00 -19.15
CA ASN A 29 10.72 16.24 -19.69
C ASN A 29 9.21 16.27 -19.45
N TYR A 30 8.64 17.47 -19.41
CA TYR A 30 7.19 17.65 -19.33
C TYR A 30 6.73 18.70 -20.33
N ASN A 31 5.48 18.58 -20.78
CA ASN A 31 4.81 19.59 -21.60
C ASN A 31 3.47 19.95 -20.97
N ILE A 32 3.09 21.22 -21.08
CA ILE A 32 1.75 21.70 -20.75
C ILE A 32 0.98 21.81 -22.06
N LEU A 33 -0.04 20.98 -22.21
CA LEU A 33 -0.95 21.00 -23.34
C LEU A 33 -2.24 21.71 -22.94
N THR A 34 -3.01 22.17 -23.93
CA THR A 34 -4.33 22.77 -23.74
C THR A 34 -5.33 21.94 -24.52
N ASP A 35 -6.42 21.51 -23.89
CA ASP A 35 -7.50 20.80 -24.59
C ASP A 35 -8.40 21.74 -25.41
N THR A 36 -9.40 21.18 -26.08
CA THR A 36 -10.35 21.94 -26.90
C THR A 36 -11.21 22.94 -26.11
N GLU A 37 -11.31 22.78 -24.79
CA GLU A 37 -12.04 23.67 -23.88
C GLU A 37 -11.13 24.74 -23.25
N GLY A 38 -9.84 24.75 -23.59
CA GLY A 38 -8.87 25.69 -23.02
C GLY A 38 -8.28 25.23 -21.68
N LYS A 39 -8.61 24.03 -21.19
CA LYS A 39 -8.06 23.49 -19.94
C LYS A 39 -6.64 23.01 -20.18
N LYS A 40 -5.73 23.49 -19.34
CA LYS A 40 -4.32 23.08 -19.37
C LYS A 40 -4.13 21.76 -18.62
N TYR A 41 -3.32 20.86 -19.19
CA TYR A 41 -2.93 19.62 -18.54
C TYR A 41 -1.46 19.30 -18.80
N LEU A 42 -0.86 18.58 -17.86
CA LEU A 42 0.54 18.19 -17.88
C LEU A 42 0.71 16.84 -18.57
N THR A 43 1.79 16.67 -19.33
CA THR A 43 2.22 15.39 -19.91
C THR A 43 3.71 15.21 -19.66
N PHE A 44 4.19 13.97 -19.61
CA PHE A 44 5.59 13.65 -19.40
C PHE A 44 6.15 12.81 -20.53
N LEU A 45 7.42 13.09 -20.87
CA LEU A 45 8.27 12.26 -21.72
C LEU A 45 9.49 11.86 -20.90
N ILE A 46 9.63 10.57 -20.62
CA ILE A 46 10.79 10.03 -19.93
C ILE A 46 11.62 9.23 -20.93
N ILE A 47 12.93 9.47 -20.96
CA ILE A 47 13.88 8.75 -21.82
C ILE A 47 14.87 8.03 -20.93
N ASP A 48 15.01 6.72 -21.10
CA ASP A 48 15.97 5.92 -20.34
C ASP A 48 17.40 5.99 -20.92
N GLY A 49 18.36 5.39 -20.22
CA GLY A 49 19.76 5.33 -20.66
C GLY A 49 20.00 4.53 -21.94
N LYS A 50 19.01 3.75 -22.41
CA LYS A 50 19.06 2.95 -23.64
C LYS A 50 18.41 3.69 -24.82
N GLY A 51 17.77 4.83 -24.58
CA GLY A 51 17.06 5.62 -25.59
C GLY A 51 15.60 5.22 -25.81
N ASN A 52 15.03 4.35 -24.97
CA ASN A 52 13.60 4.10 -24.98
C ASN A 52 12.85 5.34 -24.47
N GLN A 53 11.71 5.64 -25.07
CA GLN A 53 10.89 6.81 -24.76
C GLN A 53 9.55 6.36 -24.18
N TYR A 54 9.18 6.91 -23.04
CA TYR A 54 7.96 6.61 -22.30
C TYR A 54 7.11 7.87 -22.22
N PHE A 55 5.91 7.81 -22.78
CA PHE A 55 4.98 8.94 -22.85
C PHE A 55 3.88 8.75 -21.82
N PHE A 56 3.69 9.74 -20.96
CA PHE A 56 2.61 9.78 -19.98
C PHE A 56 1.73 10.99 -20.26
N GLY A 57 0.42 10.82 -20.37
CA GLY A 57 -0.44 11.95 -20.77
C GLY A 57 -1.92 11.79 -20.48
N GLU A 58 -2.43 10.56 -20.39
CA GLU A 58 -3.77 10.36 -19.83
C GLU A 58 -3.72 10.61 -18.32
N SER A 59 -4.41 11.64 -17.87
CA SER A 59 -4.47 12.01 -16.46
C SER A 59 -5.59 11.23 -15.76
N GLU A 60 -5.27 10.63 -14.62
CA GLU A 60 -6.29 10.34 -13.62
C GLU A 60 -6.57 11.59 -12.81
N ALA A 61 -7.84 11.83 -12.53
CA ALA A 61 -8.27 12.97 -11.74
C ALA A 61 -9.08 12.46 -10.55
N SER A 62 -8.68 12.81 -9.33
CA SER A 62 -9.59 12.70 -8.19
C SER A 62 -10.35 14.00 -8.05
N ARG A 63 -11.66 13.90 -7.86
CA ARG A 63 -12.44 15.00 -7.32
C ARG A 63 -12.76 14.67 -5.88
N GLU A 64 -12.17 15.42 -4.97
CA GLU A 64 -12.57 15.40 -3.56
C GLU A 64 -13.76 16.34 -3.40
N THR A 65 -14.81 15.82 -2.80
CA THR A 65 -16.06 16.54 -2.55
C THR A 65 -16.38 16.42 -1.07
N ASP A 66 -15.93 17.38 -0.27
CA ASP A 66 -16.25 17.39 1.15
C ASP A 66 -17.71 17.81 1.34
N GLU A 67 -18.58 16.86 1.73
CA GLU A 67 -19.96 17.13 2.09
C GLU A 67 -20.14 17.09 3.61
N LEU A 68 -20.18 18.26 4.25
CA LEU A 68 -20.44 18.31 5.68
C LEU A 68 -21.94 18.11 5.96
N ILE A 69 -22.35 16.85 6.20
CA ILE A 69 -23.71 16.53 6.64
C ILE A 69 -23.82 16.74 8.16
N ALA A 70 -23.95 18.00 8.61
CA ALA A 70 -24.31 18.29 10.00
C ALA A 70 -25.78 17.89 10.26
N LYS A 71 -26.02 16.64 10.66
CA LYS A 71 -27.37 16.09 10.85
C LYS A 71 -28.23 16.78 11.93
N ASN A 72 -27.68 17.69 12.75
CA ASN A 72 -28.42 18.23 13.89
C ASN A 72 -29.10 19.58 13.67
N GLN A 73 -28.88 20.30 12.57
CA GLN A 73 -29.49 21.65 12.41
C GLN A 73 -30.01 22.00 11.01
N GLY A 74 -30.03 21.06 10.05
CA GLY A 74 -30.56 21.32 8.70
C GLY A 74 -29.77 22.36 7.89
N ASN A 75 -28.66 22.87 8.42
CA ASN A 75 -27.78 23.82 7.75
C ASN A 75 -26.68 23.07 7.01
N THR A 76 -26.79 23.01 5.70
CA THR A 76 -25.72 22.56 4.81
C THR A 76 -24.65 23.64 4.73
N ILE A 77 -23.42 23.37 5.16
CA ILE A 77 -22.30 24.30 5.00
C ILE A 77 -21.92 24.35 3.51
N PRO A 78 -21.60 25.54 2.94
CA PRO A 78 -21.19 25.66 1.55
C PRO A 78 -19.99 24.78 1.22
N PHE A 79 -20.19 23.99 0.17
CA PHE A 79 -19.32 22.98 -0.41
C PHE A 79 -17.98 23.55 -0.93
N ARG A 80 -16.88 22.84 -0.70
CA ARG A 80 -15.62 23.03 -1.44
C ARG A 80 -15.34 21.73 -2.19
N SER A 81 -15.32 21.78 -3.52
CA SER A 81 -14.71 20.71 -4.31
C SER A 81 -13.37 21.15 -4.88
N GLY A 82 -12.36 20.32 -4.68
CA GLY A 82 -11.12 20.35 -5.45
C GLY A 82 -11.16 19.26 -6.52
N GLU A 83 -10.78 19.60 -7.75
CA GLU A 83 -10.40 18.61 -8.75
C GLU A 83 -8.89 18.73 -8.99
N GLY A 84 -8.18 17.61 -8.88
CA GLY A 84 -6.75 17.55 -9.06
C GLY A 84 -6.34 16.28 -9.79
N ASN A 85 -5.30 16.36 -10.61
CA ASN A 85 -4.70 15.19 -11.22
C ASN A 85 -3.91 14.42 -10.16
N THR A 86 -4.20 13.13 -10.00
CA THR A 86 -3.51 12.25 -9.03
C THR A 86 -2.49 11.33 -9.68
N GLY A 87 -2.55 11.20 -11.01
CA GLY A 87 -1.61 10.36 -11.74
C GLY A 87 -1.64 10.64 -13.24
N TRP A 88 -0.57 10.22 -13.90
CA TRP A 88 -0.44 10.21 -15.36
C TRP A 88 -0.13 8.80 -15.81
N LYS A 89 -0.94 8.25 -16.70
CA LYS A 89 -0.78 6.89 -17.22
C LYS A 89 0.20 6.86 -18.37
N LEU A 90 0.93 5.75 -18.45
CA LEU A 90 1.78 5.42 -19.60
C LEU A 90 0.85 5.15 -20.79
N THR A 91 0.94 5.96 -21.84
CA THR A 91 0.09 5.83 -23.04
C THR A 91 0.85 5.23 -24.21
N LYS A 92 2.18 5.40 -24.23
CA LYS A 92 3.01 4.95 -25.34
C LYS A 92 4.45 4.69 -24.91
N VAL A 93 5.06 3.65 -25.47
CA VAL A 93 6.50 3.40 -25.43
C VAL A 93 7.02 3.38 -26.87
N ILE A 94 8.08 4.12 -27.15
CA ILE A 94 8.86 3.98 -28.39
C ILE A 94 10.19 3.37 -28.00
N THR A 95 10.47 2.17 -28.47
CA THR A 95 11.73 1.48 -28.17
C THR A 95 12.90 2.15 -28.89
N TYR A 96 14.13 1.87 -28.47
CA TYR A 96 15.34 2.32 -29.19
C TYR A 96 15.42 1.79 -30.64
N LYS A 97 14.61 0.80 -31.00
CA LYS A 97 14.47 0.27 -32.37
C LYS A 97 13.34 0.93 -33.17
N SER A 98 12.67 1.93 -32.60
CA SER A 98 11.49 2.60 -33.16
C SER A 98 10.22 1.75 -33.19
N ASP A 99 10.17 0.61 -32.48
CA ASP A 99 8.91 -0.11 -32.28
C ASP A 99 8.02 0.69 -31.34
N THR A 100 6.73 0.76 -31.66
CA THR A 100 5.75 1.49 -30.84
C THR A 100 4.85 0.51 -30.10
N ILE A 101 4.76 0.69 -28.79
CA ILE A 101 3.81 -0.01 -27.92
C ILE A 101 2.81 1.02 -27.40
N THR A 102 1.53 0.81 -27.65
CA THR A 102 0.44 1.73 -27.26
C THR A 102 -0.37 1.12 -26.13
N PHE A 103 -0.76 1.94 -25.16
CA PHE A 103 -1.59 1.57 -24.03
C PHE A 103 -2.89 2.34 -24.13
N ASN A 104 -4.00 1.62 -24.27
CA ASN A 104 -5.33 2.20 -24.35
C ASN A 104 -6.04 2.00 -23.02
N TYR A 105 -6.85 2.97 -22.62
CA TYR A 105 -7.62 2.90 -21.39
C TYR A 105 -9.09 3.28 -21.61
N ASN A 106 -9.95 2.79 -20.72
CA ASN A 106 -11.34 3.18 -20.60
C ASN A 106 -11.52 4.02 -19.33
N ASN A 107 -12.23 5.14 -19.43
CA ASN A 107 -12.57 5.95 -18.27
C ASN A 107 -13.45 5.14 -17.30
N TYR A 108 -13.14 5.23 -16.02
CA TYR A 108 -13.92 4.62 -14.96
C TYR A 108 -14.04 5.56 -13.76
N THR A 109 -15.28 5.77 -13.32
CA THR A 109 -15.56 6.58 -12.15
C THR A 109 -16.17 5.70 -11.08
N PHE A 110 -15.69 5.83 -9.85
CA PHE A 110 -16.33 5.27 -8.68
C PHE A 110 -16.37 6.28 -7.54
N GLN A 111 -17.34 6.07 -6.66
CA GLN A 111 -17.59 6.92 -5.50
C GLN A 111 -17.29 6.13 -4.24
N HIS A 112 -16.62 6.76 -3.30
CA HIS A 112 -16.32 6.22 -1.99
C HIS A 112 -16.66 7.27 -0.95
N THR A 113 -17.43 6.89 0.04
CA THR A 113 -17.78 7.74 1.17
C THR A 113 -17.13 7.15 2.42
N TYR A 114 -16.53 8.01 3.24
CA TYR A 114 -16.04 7.63 4.55
C TYR A 114 -16.42 8.67 5.60
N ILE A 115 -16.46 8.25 6.86
CA ILE A 115 -16.64 9.18 7.98
C ILE A 115 -15.30 9.86 8.18
N ALA A 116 -15.26 11.16 7.91
CA ALA A 116 -14.06 11.97 8.06
C ALA A 116 -13.81 12.25 9.53
N SER A 117 -14.85 12.69 10.26
CA SER A 117 -14.77 12.89 11.71
C SER A 117 -16.14 12.70 12.38
N ASP A 118 -16.09 12.31 13.65
CA ASP A 118 -17.19 12.42 14.59
C ASP A 118 -16.82 13.42 15.69
N GLN A 119 -17.76 14.28 16.04
CA GLN A 119 -17.64 15.24 17.13
C GLN A 119 -18.83 15.06 18.08
N PHE A 120 -18.54 14.98 19.36
CA PHE A 120 -19.55 14.93 20.40
C PHE A 120 -19.31 16.07 21.38
N SER A 121 -20.31 16.93 21.53
CA SER A 121 -20.34 17.94 22.59
C SER A 121 -21.48 17.64 23.57
N GLN A 122 -21.13 17.53 24.84
CA GLN A 122 -22.09 17.39 25.93
C GLN A 122 -21.90 18.52 26.93
N TYR A 123 -22.96 19.29 27.14
CA TYR A 123 -23.01 20.24 28.25
C TYR A 123 -23.47 19.49 29.49
N ARG A 124 -22.56 19.26 30.44
CA ARG A 124 -22.97 18.93 31.81
C ARG A 124 -23.27 20.23 32.54
N ILE A 125 -24.54 20.53 32.73
CA ILE A 125 -24.96 21.53 33.71
C ILE A 125 -24.57 20.94 35.06
N ALA A 126 -23.53 21.48 35.69
CA ALA A 126 -23.22 21.17 37.07
C ALA A 126 -24.42 21.64 37.89
N SER A 127 -25.29 20.73 38.33
CA SER A 127 -26.31 21.04 39.32
C SER A 127 -25.61 21.19 40.67
N CYS A 128 -24.88 22.29 40.84
CA CYS A 128 -24.31 22.65 42.12
C CYS A 128 -25.46 23.09 43.02
N LEU A 129 -26.01 22.13 43.78
CA LEU A 129 -26.62 22.32 45.11
C LEU A 129 -27.79 23.31 45.27
N PHE A 130 -28.28 23.96 44.23
CA PHE A 130 -29.45 24.82 44.34
C PHE A 130 -30.72 24.01 44.16
N THR A 131 -31.61 24.20 45.13
CA THR A 131 -32.96 23.66 45.25
C THR A 131 -33.66 23.49 43.90
N PRO A 132 -34.41 22.40 43.69
CA PRO A 132 -35.08 22.12 42.42
C PRO A 132 -36.07 23.25 42.12
N GLU A 133 -35.67 24.20 41.28
CA GLU A 133 -36.59 25.15 40.69
C GLU A 133 -37.37 24.38 39.62
N PRO A 134 -38.72 24.32 39.69
CA PRO A 134 -39.57 23.51 38.80
C PRO A 134 -39.40 23.82 37.30
N ASP A 135 -38.74 24.93 36.95
CA ASP A 135 -38.60 25.44 35.58
C ASP A 135 -37.16 25.40 35.06
N SER A 136 -36.30 24.55 35.65
CA SER A 136 -34.94 24.34 35.12
C SER A 136 -35.03 23.87 33.67
N PRO A 137 -34.40 24.55 32.69
CA PRO A 137 -34.49 24.16 31.30
C PRO A 137 -34.00 22.72 31.13
N PRO A 138 -34.67 21.91 30.29
CA PRO A 138 -34.29 20.52 30.09
C PRO A 138 -32.81 20.47 29.68
N VAL A 139 -32.07 19.56 30.31
CA VAL A 139 -30.67 19.27 29.99
C VAL A 139 -30.56 19.18 28.47
N SER A 140 -29.79 20.07 27.85
CA SER A 140 -29.63 20.09 26.41
C SER A 140 -29.15 18.71 25.95
N HIS A 141 -29.86 18.10 25.02
CA HIS A 141 -29.46 16.84 24.42
C HIS A 141 -28.03 16.96 23.86
N PRO A 142 -27.21 15.91 23.96
CA PRO A 142 -25.87 15.94 23.40
C PRO A 142 -25.92 16.25 21.91
N ASN A 143 -25.08 17.18 21.47
CA ASN A 143 -24.94 17.51 20.06
C ASN A 143 -23.91 16.55 19.45
N PHE A 144 -24.40 15.60 18.65
CA PHE A 144 -23.56 14.72 17.86
C PHE A 144 -23.41 15.23 16.42
N GLN A 145 -22.23 15.67 16.03
CA GLN A 145 -21.94 16.07 14.66
C GLN A 145 -21.06 15.02 13.99
N ARG A 146 -21.39 14.66 12.74
CA ARG A 146 -20.61 13.74 11.93
C ARG A 146 -20.29 14.42 10.61
N ILE A 147 -19.04 14.36 10.20
CA ILE A 147 -18.59 14.79 8.88
C ILE A 147 -18.37 13.55 8.03
N ILE A 148 -19.02 13.52 6.87
CA ILE A 148 -18.97 12.40 5.94
C ILE A 148 -18.34 12.92 4.65
N ASN A 149 -17.15 12.46 4.30
CA ASN A 149 -16.52 12.88 3.06
C ASN A 149 -16.90 11.93 1.93
N GLU A 150 -17.30 12.49 0.80
CA GLU A 150 -17.54 11.75 -0.43
C GLU A 150 -16.42 12.03 -1.42
N HIS A 151 -15.85 10.98 -1.98
CA HIS A 151 -14.77 11.05 -2.93
C HIS A 151 -15.21 10.43 -4.24
N VAL A 152 -15.16 11.21 -5.32
CA VAL A 152 -15.41 10.73 -6.68
C VAL A 152 -14.07 10.58 -7.39
N TYR A 153 -13.62 9.34 -7.49
CA TYR A 153 -12.38 9.00 -8.17
C TYR A 153 -12.66 8.79 -9.66
N LYS A 154 -12.04 9.60 -10.52
CA LYS A 154 -11.99 9.36 -11.97
C LYS A 154 -10.65 8.71 -12.29
N CYS A 155 -10.68 7.42 -12.54
CA CYS A 155 -9.52 6.62 -12.90
C CYS A 155 -9.68 6.06 -14.31
N SER A 156 -8.64 5.37 -14.79
CA SER A 156 -8.63 4.76 -16.12
C SER A 156 -8.26 3.28 -16.01
N LEU A 157 -9.11 2.42 -16.58
CA LEU A 157 -8.87 0.98 -16.65
C LEU A 157 -8.16 0.66 -17.95
N ILE A 158 -7.02 -0.04 -17.89
CA ILE A 158 -6.32 -0.45 -19.11
C ILE A 158 -7.22 -1.37 -19.93
N SER A 159 -7.41 -1.08 -21.21
CA SER A 159 -8.30 -1.83 -22.10
C SER A 159 -7.53 -2.70 -23.09
N SER A 160 -6.44 -2.16 -23.66
CA SER A 160 -5.50 -2.95 -24.46
C SER A 160 -4.07 -2.41 -24.40
N ILE A 161 -3.11 -3.31 -24.64
CA ILE A 161 -1.73 -2.98 -25.00
C ILE A 161 -1.49 -3.52 -26.40
N GLU A 162 -1.01 -2.68 -27.30
CA GLU A 162 -0.82 -3.01 -28.71
C GLU A 162 0.64 -2.77 -29.10
N SER A 163 1.25 -3.75 -29.74
CA SER A 163 2.63 -3.72 -30.22
C SER A 163 2.68 -4.29 -31.65
N PRO A 164 3.82 -4.21 -32.36
CA PRO A 164 3.94 -4.78 -33.70
C PRO A 164 3.75 -6.31 -33.74
N ILE A 165 3.97 -7.01 -32.62
CA ILE A 165 3.96 -8.47 -32.57
C ILE A 165 2.69 -9.05 -31.93
N ALA A 166 2.04 -8.29 -31.05
CA ALA A 166 0.94 -8.80 -30.24
C ALA A 166 0.00 -7.71 -29.75
N ARG A 167 -1.23 -8.12 -29.47
CA ARG A 167 -2.27 -7.37 -28.77
C ARG A 167 -2.66 -8.08 -27.48
N ILE A 168 -2.65 -7.34 -26.38
CA ILE A 168 -3.12 -7.78 -25.07
C ILE A 168 -4.42 -7.03 -24.79
N SER A 169 -5.49 -7.75 -24.49
CA SER A 169 -6.81 -7.18 -24.20
C SER A 169 -7.24 -7.52 -22.79
N PHE A 170 -7.81 -6.53 -22.08
CA PHE A 170 -8.29 -6.65 -20.71
C PHE A 170 -9.81 -6.56 -20.68
N THR A 171 -10.46 -7.55 -20.09
CA THR A 171 -11.92 -7.59 -19.96
C THR A 171 -12.31 -7.44 -18.50
N TYR A 172 -13.23 -6.54 -18.21
CA TYR A 172 -13.75 -6.28 -16.86
C TYR A 172 -15.24 -6.58 -16.81
N SER A 173 -15.68 -7.27 -15.76
CA SER A 173 -17.10 -7.45 -15.47
C SER A 173 -17.66 -6.23 -14.71
N THR A 174 -18.98 -6.20 -14.48
CA THR A 174 -19.62 -5.18 -13.65
C THR A 174 -20.42 -5.83 -12.54
N ILE A 175 -20.14 -5.48 -11.29
CA ILE A 175 -20.91 -5.93 -10.13
C ILE A 175 -21.64 -4.72 -9.53
N SER A 176 -22.90 -4.54 -9.91
CA SER A 176 -23.69 -3.33 -9.63
C SER A 176 -23.91 -3.06 -8.14
N ASN A 177 -24.01 -4.11 -7.32
CA ASN A 177 -24.33 -4.05 -5.91
C ASN A 177 -23.12 -3.83 -4.98
N LEU A 178 -21.94 -3.56 -5.52
CA LEU A 178 -20.77 -3.21 -4.71
C LEU A 178 -20.77 -1.74 -4.31
N TYR A 179 -20.17 -1.48 -3.16
CA TYR A 179 -19.79 -0.16 -2.72
C TYR A 179 -18.36 0.14 -3.18
N GLY A 180 -18.11 1.31 -3.78
CA GLY A 180 -16.80 1.63 -4.36
C GLY A 180 -16.53 0.93 -5.69
N TRP A 181 -15.46 0.13 -5.76
CA TRP A 181 -14.96 -0.49 -6.99
C TRP A 181 -15.89 -1.60 -7.51
N LYS A 182 -16.40 -1.43 -8.74
CA LYS A 182 -17.42 -2.31 -9.34
C LYS A 182 -16.95 -3.08 -10.57
N ARG A 183 -15.69 -2.91 -10.97
CA ARG A 183 -15.14 -3.43 -12.23
C ARG A 183 -13.99 -4.41 -11.98
N PRO A 184 -14.24 -5.62 -11.44
CA PRO A 184 -13.19 -6.62 -11.33
C PRO A 184 -12.68 -7.02 -12.72
N LEU A 185 -11.37 -7.28 -12.81
CA LEU A 185 -10.76 -7.86 -14.01
C LEU A 185 -11.23 -9.31 -14.15
N GLU A 186 -11.77 -9.66 -15.30
CA GLU A 186 -12.33 -10.99 -15.60
C GLU A 186 -11.36 -11.82 -16.42
N SER A 187 -10.73 -11.23 -17.44
CA SER A 187 -9.74 -11.93 -18.26
C SER A 187 -8.70 -11.02 -18.90
N ILE A 188 -7.55 -11.61 -19.21
CA ILE A 188 -6.52 -11.04 -20.07
C ILE A 188 -6.32 -11.98 -21.26
N VAL A 189 -6.43 -11.45 -22.47
CA VAL A 189 -6.28 -12.23 -23.72
C VAL A 189 -5.10 -11.69 -24.51
N ILE A 190 -4.16 -12.56 -24.85
CA ILE A 190 -2.96 -12.22 -25.64
C ILE A 190 -3.11 -12.87 -27.01
N ARG A 191 -3.14 -12.06 -28.06
CA ARG A 191 -3.19 -12.49 -29.46
C ARG A 191 -1.98 -11.97 -30.21
N ASP A 192 -1.53 -12.73 -31.20
CA ASP A 192 -0.58 -12.20 -32.18
C ASP A 192 -1.27 -11.18 -33.11
N TYR A 193 -0.50 -10.58 -34.02
CA TYR A 193 -1.01 -9.63 -35.00
C TYR A 193 -1.96 -10.28 -36.03
N ALA A 194 -1.88 -11.60 -36.24
CA ALA A 194 -2.79 -12.35 -37.10
C ALA A 194 -4.13 -12.68 -36.39
N GLY A 195 -4.26 -12.33 -35.10
CA GLY A 195 -5.43 -12.58 -34.27
C GLY A 195 -5.47 -13.98 -33.65
N MET A 196 -4.44 -14.80 -33.85
CA MET A 196 -4.34 -16.12 -33.22
C MET A 196 -4.11 -15.94 -31.72
N LEU A 197 -4.78 -16.76 -30.92
CA LEU A 197 -4.62 -16.76 -29.48
C LEU A 197 -3.23 -17.32 -29.13
N ILE A 198 -2.45 -16.56 -28.37
CA ILE A 198 -1.19 -17.01 -27.80
C ILE A 198 -1.46 -17.57 -26.41
N LYS A 199 -2.21 -16.82 -25.60
CA LYS A 199 -2.44 -17.12 -24.19
C LYS A 199 -3.67 -16.39 -23.67
N LYS A 200 -4.33 -16.97 -22.67
CA LYS A 200 -5.42 -16.32 -21.92
C LYS A 200 -5.28 -16.57 -20.43
N PHE A 201 -5.61 -15.56 -19.64
CA PHE A 201 -5.73 -15.66 -18.20
C PHE A 201 -7.16 -15.35 -17.80
N ASP A 202 -7.79 -16.25 -17.05
CA ASP A 202 -9.11 -16.00 -16.44
C ASP A 202 -8.96 -15.81 -14.93
N PHE A 203 -9.70 -14.84 -14.41
CA PHE A 203 -9.67 -14.44 -13.01
C PHE A 203 -11.01 -14.81 -12.37
N SER A 204 -10.97 -15.66 -11.34
CA SER A 204 -12.13 -15.94 -10.50
C SER A 204 -12.11 -15.03 -9.29
N ILE A 205 -13.15 -14.22 -9.10
CA ILE A 205 -13.24 -13.23 -8.03
C ILE A 205 -14.49 -13.52 -7.19
N SER A 206 -14.31 -13.65 -5.87
CA SER A 206 -15.41 -13.65 -4.91
C SER A 206 -15.66 -12.25 -4.36
N LYS A 207 -16.79 -12.11 -3.69
CA LYS A 207 -17.11 -10.93 -2.89
C LYS A 207 -17.66 -11.33 -1.54
N THR A 208 -17.41 -10.50 -0.54
CA THR A 208 -18.04 -10.61 0.78
C THR A 208 -19.45 -10.03 0.75
N THR A 209 -20.21 -10.25 1.81
CA THR A 209 -21.49 -9.56 2.05
C THR A 209 -21.33 -8.04 2.15
N ALA A 210 -20.20 -7.58 2.67
CA ALA A 210 -19.83 -6.16 2.77
C ALA A 210 -19.31 -5.55 1.44
N GLY A 211 -19.12 -6.38 0.40
CA GLY A 211 -18.80 -5.92 -0.95
C GLY A 211 -17.32 -5.76 -1.26
N GLN A 212 -16.41 -6.23 -0.40
CA GLN A 212 -14.99 -6.34 -0.74
C GLN A 212 -14.77 -7.46 -1.74
N LEU A 213 -13.83 -7.27 -2.67
CA LEU A 213 -13.49 -8.21 -3.74
C LEU A 213 -12.23 -9.00 -3.39
N PHE A 214 -12.24 -10.31 -3.65
CA PHE A 214 -11.13 -11.20 -3.39
C PHE A 214 -10.82 -12.05 -4.63
N LEU A 215 -9.54 -12.14 -4.99
CA LEU A 215 -9.11 -12.96 -6.12
C LEU A 215 -8.99 -14.40 -5.65
N ASN A 216 -9.86 -15.29 -6.09
CA ASN A 216 -9.81 -16.71 -5.69
C ASN A 216 -8.89 -17.54 -6.57
N GLN A 217 -8.82 -17.24 -7.87
CA GLN A 217 -8.09 -18.07 -8.82
C GLN A 217 -7.63 -17.30 -10.04
N ILE A 218 -6.46 -17.68 -10.58
CA ILE A 218 -5.98 -17.30 -11.90
C ILE A 218 -5.75 -18.58 -12.69
N VAL A 219 -6.45 -18.78 -13.80
CA VAL A 219 -6.25 -19.94 -14.69
C VAL A 219 -5.57 -19.48 -15.98
N GLU A 220 -4.53 -20.20 -16.38
CA GLU A 220 -3.82 -19.95 -17.64
C GLU A 220 -4.20 -20.96 -18.71
N TYR A 221 -4.59 -20.46 -19.89
CA TYR A 221 -4.92 -21.25 -21.07
C TYR A 221 -3.92 -21.01 -22.19
N GLY A 222 -3.64 -22.08 -22.94
CA GLY A 222 -2.82 -22.03 -24.14
C GLY A 222 -3.53 -21.45 -25.36
N GLY A 223 -2.81 -21.43 -26.48
CA GLY A 223 -3.28 -20.87 -27.74
C GLY A 223 -4.47 -21.59 -28.37
N ASP A 224 -4.79 -22.81 -27.94
CA ASP A 224 -5.97 -23.55 -28.39
C ASP A 224 -7.25 -23.17 -27.63
N ASN A 225 -7.18 -22.30 -26.62
CA ASN A 225 -8.29 -21.82 -25.78
C ASN A 225 -8.98 -22.91 -24.93
N TYR A 226 -8.51 -24.16 -24.97
CA TYR A 226 -9.13 -25.28 -24.26
C TYR A 226 -8.14 -26.00 -23.34
N SER A 227 -6.84 -26.00 -23.67
CA SER A 227 -5.82 -26.58 -22.81
C SER A 227 -5.51 -25.65 -21.64
N VAL A 228 -5.94 -26.07 -20.46
CA VAL A 228 -5.46 -25.51 -19.19
C VAL A 228 -3.98 -25.88 -19.09
N ILE A 229 -3.09 -24.89 -19.17
CA ILE A 229 -1.63 -25.11 -19.11
C ILE A 229 -1.21 -25.49 -17.69
N SER A 230 -1.91 -24.94 -16.69
CA SER A 230 -1.67 -25.21 -15.28
C SER A 230 -2.95 -25.10 -14.48
N ASP A 231 -3.01 -25.80 -13.34
CA ASP A 231 -4.11 -25.69 -12.36
C ASP A 231 -4.35 -24.26 -11.85
N GLY A 232 -3.42 -23.35 -12.17
CA GLY A 232 -3.49 -21.94 -11.87
C GLY A 232 -3.07 -21.61 -10.45
N TYR A 233 -3.01 -20.32 -10.16
CA TYR A 233 -2.93 -19.87 -8.78
C TYR A 233 -4.31 -20.01 -8.13
N ARG A 234 -4.38 -20.46 -6.89
CA ARG A 234 -5.59 -20.38 -6.06
C ARG A 234 -5.27 -19.70 -4.75
N PHE A 235 -6.20 -18.92 -4.24
CA PHE A 235 -6.03 -18.13 -3.04
C PHE A 235 -7.20 -18.38 -2.11
N LYS A 236 -6.92 -18.40 -0.81
CA LYS A 236 -7.92 -18.33 0.25
C LYS A 236 -7.60 -17.21 1.20
N TYR A 237 -8.65 -16.69 1.79
CA TYR A 237 -8.57 -15.58 2.73
C TYR A 237 -9.30 -15.96 4.00
N ASN A 238 -8.94 -15.29 5.10
CA ASN A 238 -9.75 -15.33 6.30
C ASN A 238 -11.02 -14.50 6.06
N LEU A 239 -12.12 -15.18 5.70
CA LEU A 239 -13.36 -14.53 5.28
C LEU A 239 -14.44 -14.43 6.38
N SER A 240 -14.06 -14.54 7.66
CA SER A 240 -14.98 -14.26 8.78
C SER A 240 -15.56 -12.84 8.69
N ALA A 241 -16.66 -12.61 9.43
CA ALA A 241 -17.59 -11.52 9.20
C ALA A 241 -16.91 -10.15 8.95
N PHE A 242 -16.96 -9.69 7.69
CA PHE A 242 -16.43 -8.38 7.35
C PHE A 242 -17.36 -7.29 7.82
N ASP A 243 -16.74 -6.30 8.45
CA ASP A 243 -17.32 -4.99 8.57
C ASP A 243 -17.64 -4.40 7.20
N MET A 244 -18.80 -3.74 7.10
CA MET A 244 -19.11 -2.92 5.94
C MET A 244 -18.04 -1.84 5.75
N VAL A 245 -17.74 -1.48 4.50
CA VAL A 245 -16.89 -0.31 4.23
C VAL A 245 -17.49 0.90 4.94
N GLY A 246 -16.68 1.61 5.75
CA GLY A 246 -17.18 2.69 6.58
C GLY A 246 -17.77 2.27 7.93
N SER A 247 -17.70 0.99 8.31
CA SER A 247 -18.11 0.51 9.65
C SER A 247 -17.38 1.28 10.75
N MET A 248 -18.12 1.50 11.83
CA MET A 248 -17.62 2.07 13.07
C MET A 248 -16.97 1.02 13.98
N GLY A 249 -17.10 -0.28 13.66
CA GLY A 249 -16.46 -1.42 14.33
C GLY A 249 -14.95 -1.45 14.13
N ARG A 250 -14.25 -0.41 14.57
CA ARG A 250 -12.79 -0.29 14.44
C ARG A 250 -12.10 -0.19 15.79
N ASP A 251 -10.91 -0.74 15.93
CA ASP A 251 -10.06 -0.56 17.10
C ASP A 251 -9.40 0.83 17.14
N TYR A 252 -8.52 1.05 18.13
CA TYR A 252 -7.73 2.27 18.28
C TYR A 252 -6.77 2.56 17.10
N PHE A 253 -6.47 1.55 16.28
CA PHE A 253 -5.56 1.63 15.15
C PHE A 253 -6.29 1.74 13.80
N GLY A 254 -7.62 1.72 13.83
CA GLY A 254 -8.46 1.80 12.64
C GLY A 254 -8.70 0.46 11.93
N PHE A 255 -8.25 -0.66 12.50
CA PHE A 255 -8.56 -2.00 12.00
C PHE A 255 -9.90 -2.49 12.52
N SER A 256 -10.50 -3.50 11.89
CA SER A 256 -11.76 -4.07 12.36
C SER A 256 -11.60 -4.64 13.77
N ASN A 257 -12.62 -4.45 14.61
CA ASN A 257 -12.73 -5.13 15.90
C ASN A 257 -14.01 -5.95 16.06
N GLY A 258 -14.71 -6.22 14.95
CA GLY A 258 -15.92 -7.05 14.92
C GLY A 258 -17.13 -6.46 15.64
N SER A 259 -17.04 -5.25 16.19
CA SER A 259 -18.12 -4.66 16.97
C SER A 259 -19.15 -3.97 16.07
N ASN A 260 -20.32 -4.61 15.93
CA ASN A 260 -21.47 -4.03 15.23
C ASN A 260 -22.23 -2.97 16.05
N ASP A 261 -21.95 -2.86 17.36
CA ASP A 261 -22.62 -1.94 18.27
C ASP A 261 -21.96 -0.55 18.32
N ASN A 262 -20.85 -0.37 17.60
CA ASN A 262 -20.20 0.92 17.50
C ASN A 262 -21.04 1.86 16.64
N TYR A 263 -21.48 2.98 17.22
CA TYR A 263 -22.21 4.02 16.49
C TYR A 263 -21.37 5.28 16.23
N THR A 264 -20.19 5.40 16.84
CA THR A 264 -19.27 6.54 16.67
C THR A 264 -17.82 6.11 16.76
N LEU A 265 -16.91 6.75 16.01
CA LEU A 265 -15.44 6.58 16.09
C LEU A 265 -14.84 6.96 17.44
N LEU A 266 -15.59 7.66 18.29
CA LEU A 266 -15.15 8.04 19.63
C LEU A 266 -15.03 6.82 20.54
N ALA A 267 -13.91 6.70 21.23
CA ALA A 267 -13.73 5.68 22.26
C ALA A 267 -14.55 6.01 23.50
N CYS A 268 -15.23 5.02 24.09
CA CYS A 268 -15.86 5.18 25.40
C CYS A 268 -15.37 4.12 26.39
N PRO A 269 -14.63 4.52 27.44
CA PRO A 269 -14.11 3.58 28.42
C PRO A 269 -15.13 3.18 29.51
N ASP A 270 -16.29 3.83 29.60
CA ASP A 270 -17.31 3.56 30.62
C ASP A 270 -18.71 3.35 30.00
N SER A 271 -19.49 2.39 30.49
CA SER A 271 -20.79 1.99 29.94
C SER A 271 -21.89 3.07 30.04
N LYS A 272 -21.55 4.25 30.57
CA LYS A 272 -22.49 5.36 30.83
C LYS A 272 -22.40 6.52 29.83
N LEU A 273 -21.40 6.54 28.96
CA LEU A 273 -21.20 7.61 27.99
C LEU A 273 -21.41 7.11 26.56
N PHE A 274 -21.68 8.06 25.67
CA PHE A 274 -21.86 7.76 24.27
C PHE A 274 -20.49 7.51 23.59
N GLY A 275 -20.08 6.26 23.35
CA GLY A 275 -19.03 5.94 22.37
C GLY A 275 -18.95 4.46 22.00
N GLY A 276 -17.98 4.12 21.15
CA GLY A 276 -17.73 2.77 20.66
C GLY A 276 -16.68 2.00 21.45
N ASN A 277 -16.78 0.67 21.43
CA ASN A 277 -15.71 -0.23 21.82
C ASN A 277 -14.55 -0.08 20.83
N ARG A 278 -13.37 0.32 21.31
CA ARG A 278 -12.15 0.46 20.50
C ARG A 278 -11.09 -0.57 20.85
N ARG A 279 -11.43 -1.56 21.69
CA ARG A 279 -10.54 -2.67 21.98
C ARG A 279 -10.25 -3.44 20.71
N ILE A 280 -9.02 -3.94 20.64
CA ILE A 280 -8.55 -4.83 19.59
C ILE A 280 -9.24 -6.18 19.80
N ASP A 281 -9.71 -6.75 18.72
CA ASP A 281 -10.24 -8.10 18.66
C ASP A 281 -9.31 -8.90 17.74
N GLU A 282 -8.59 -9.87 18.31
CA GLU A 282 -7.50 -10.57 17.60
C GLU A 282 -8.00 -11.40 16.42
N GLU A 283 -9.24 -11.86 16.48
CA GLU A 283 -9.88 -12.58 15.37
C GLU A 283 -10.25 -11.59 14.25
N SER A 284 -10.91 -10.49 14.60
CA SER A 284 -11.42 -9.50 13.64
C SER A 284 -10.34 -8.72 12.90
N VAL A 285 -9.20 -8.44 13.55
CA VAL A 285 -8.08 -7.73 12.92
C VAL A 285 -7.46 -8.56 11.78
N GLY A 286 -7.61 -9.89 11.81
CA GLY A 286 -7.16 -10.81 10.76
C GLY A 286 -8.14 -10.99 9.60
N HIS A 287 -9.29 -10.31 9.58
CA HIS A 287 -10.26 -10.46 8.49
C HIS A 287 -9.69 -9.94 7.17
N GLY A 288 -9.83 -10.74 6.10
CA GLY A 288 -9.35 -10.43 4.76
C GLY A 288 -7.88 -10.71 4.50
N THR A 289 -7.13 -11.24 5.47
CA THR A 289 -5.75 -11.68 5.23
C THR A 289 -5.72 -12.92 4.33
N LEU A 290 -4.71 -13.03 3.47
CA LEU A 290 -4.48 -14.21 2.63
C LEU A 290 -4.04 -15.39 3.50
N SER A 291 -4.86 -16.39 3.71
CA SER A 291 -4.54 -17.55 4.57
C SER A 291 -3.84 -18.68 3.82
N TRP A 292 -3.98 -18.74 2.49
CA TRP A 292 -3.38 -19.83 1.69
C TRP A 292 -3.25 -19.47 0.20
N ILE A 293 -2.19 -19.98 -0.43
CA ILE A 293 -1.94 -19.90 -1.87
C ILE A 293 -1.51 -21.27 -2.42
N LYS A 294 -2.13 -21.73 -3.51
CA LYS A 294 -1.61 -22.85 -4.34
C LYS A 294 -0.94 -22.30 -5.58
N TYR A 295 0.20 -22.88 -5.92
CA TYR A 295 1.00 -22.46 -7.06
C TYR A 295 0.68 -23.29 -8.32
N PRO A 296 0.83 -22.71 -9.52
CA PRO A 296 0.66 -23.44 -10.79
C PRO A 296 1.61 -24.62 -10.98
N THR A 297 2.84 -24.49 -10.47
CA THR A 297 3.88 -25.53 -10.48
C THR A 297 3.58 -26.66 -9.50
N GLY A 298 2.58 -26.45 -8.65
CA GLY A 298 2.25 -27.32 -7.54
C GLY A 298 2.79 -26.87 -6.21
N GLY A 299 2.39 -27.60 -5.17
CA GLY A 299 2.59 -27.18 -3.79
C GLY A 299 1.70 -26.00 -3.40
N SER A 300 1.84 -25.57 -2.15
CA SER A 300 1.07 -24.48 -1.60
C SER A 300 1.76 -23.87 -0.39
N THR A 301 1.35 -22.67 -0.01
CA THR A 301 1.78 -22.00 1.21
C THR A 301 0.57 -21.56 2.03
N SER A 302 0.56 -21.90 3.32
CA SER A 302 -0.39 -21.35 4.29
C SER A 302 0.25 -20.24 5.11
N PHE A 303 -0.57 -19.28 5.52
CA PHE A 303 -0.17 -18.17 6.37
C PHE A 303 -1.11 -18.11 7.59
N GLU A 304 -0.53 -18.07 8.78
CA GLU A 304 -1.24 -17.75 10.01
C GLU A 304 -0.78 -16.39 10.49
N TYR A 305 -1.76 -15.53 10.79
CA TYR A 305 -1.52 -14.18 11.26
C TYR A 305 -1.91 -14.06 12.73
N GLU A 306 -1.26 -13.13 13.41
CA GLU A 306 -1.65 -12.69 14.75
C GLU A 306 -1.58 -11.17 14.85
N SER A 307 -2.18 -10.58 15.88
CA SER A 307 -2.05 -9.15 16.14
C SER A 307 -0.60 -8.74 16.40
N ASN A 308 -0.24 -7.52 16.00
CA ASN A 308 1.05 -6.94 16.40
C ASN A 308 1.07 -6.70 17.91
N LYS A 309 1.62 -7.63 18.71
CA LYS A 309 1.69 -7.53 20.17
C LYS A 309 3.00 -8.04 20.77
N GLU A 310 3.41 -7.42 21.88
CA GLU A 310 4.46 -7.91 22.81
C GLU A 310 3.85 -7.92 24.22
N GLY A 311 3.55 -9.10 24.75
CA GLY A 311 2.83 -9.26 26.02
C GLY A 311 1.38 -8.76 25.94
N SER A 312 1.00 -7.80 26.78
CA SER A 312 -0.32 -7.15 26.80
C SER A 312 -0.35 -5.84 26.01
N THR A 313 0.68 -5.59 25.22
CA THR A 313 0.93 -4.32 24.56
C THR A 313 0.79 -4.53 23.05
N TYR A 314 0.02 -3.69 22.37
CA TYR A 314 -0.39 -3.88 20.98
C TYR A 314 0.04 -2.72 20.06
N ALA A 315 0.14 -3.01 18.77
CA ALA A 315 0.30 -2.09 17.67
C ALA A 315 -0.77 -2.33 16.60
N GLY A 316 -0.90 -1.40 15.67
CA GLY A 316 -1.86 -1.52 14.57
C GLY A 316 -1.59 -2.72 13.67
N GLY A 317 -2.65 -3.45 13.34
CA GLY A 317 -2.66 -4.47 12.30
C GLY A 317 -2.23 -5.87 12.74
N VAL A 318 -1.95 -6.69 11.75
CA VAL A 318 -1.50 -8.07 11.92
C VAL A 318 -0.08 -8.27 11.43
N ARG A 319 0.54 -9.36 11.88
CA ARG A 319 1.79 -9.89 11.39
C ARG A 319 1.65 -11.36 11.09
N ILE A 320 2.57 -11.88 10.28
CA ILE A 320 2.71 -13.31 10.06
C ILE A 320 3.31 -13.91 11.34
N PHE A 321 2.59 -14.88 11.92
CA PHE A 321 3.06 -15.69 13.02
C PHE A 321 3.71 -16.98 12.50
N ARG A 322 3.10 -17.58 11.47
CA ARG A 322 3.52 -18.86 10.90
C ARG A 322 3.33 -18.90 9.39
N ILE A 323 4.29 -19.51 8.70
CA ILE A 323 4.18 -19.87 7.29
C ILE A 323 4.37 -21.38 7.18
N ILE A 324 3.54 -22.05 6.39
CA ILE A 324 3.67 -23.49 6.13
C ILE A 324 3.76 -23.71 4.63
N ASP A 325 4.91 -24.16 4.15
CA ASP A 325 5.17 -24.47 2.75
C ASP A 325 5.09 -25.96 2.48
N TYR A 326 4.28 -26.32 1.49
CA TYR A 326 4.04 -27.68 1.04
C TYR A 326 4.64 -27.86 -0.34
N LYS A 327 5.60 -28.78 -0.49
CA LYS A 327 6.33 -28.95 -1.77
C LYS A 327 5.56 -29.72 -2.84
N ASN A 328 4.60 -30.56 -2.47
CA ASN A 328 4.00 -31.54 -3.38
C ASN A 328 2.51 -31.26 -3.66
N ASN A 329 2.08 -31.62 -4.86
CA ASN A 329 0.71 -31.46 -5.37
C ASN A 329 -0.39 -32.24 -4.66
N ASN A 330 -0.04 -33.13 -3.73
CA ASN A 330 -1.01 -34.01 -3.08
C ASN A 330 -1.74 -33.32 -1.92
N PHE A 331 -1.38 -32.09 -1.55
CA PHE A 331 -2.18 -31.33 -0.62
C PHE A 331 -3.42 -30.80 -1.36
N ILE A 332 -4.52 -31.50 -1.12
CA ILE A 332 -5.85 -31.07 -1.47
C ILE A 332 -6.17 -29.89 -0.56
N ASP A 333 -6.88 -28.92 -1.12
CA ASP A 333 -7.48 -27.77 -0.44
C ASP A 333 -7.68 -28.01 1.09
N PRO A 334 -7.33 -27.07 1.99
CA PRO A 334 -7.41 -27.30 3.44
C PRO A 334 -8.82 -27.66 3.96
N ASP A 335 -9.88 -27.44 3.17
CA ASP A 335 -11.25 -27.85 3.49
C ASP A 335 -11.56 -29.30 3.03
N GLU A 336 -10.70 -29.89 2.19
CA GLU A 336 -10.82 -31.23 1.59
C GLU A 336 -9.79 -32.23 2.17
N VAL A 337 -10.08 -32.74 3.36
CA VAL A 337 -9.51 -33.97 4.00
C VAL A 337 -8.04 -33.94 4.51
N LEU A 338 -7.93 -34.35 5.79
CA LEU A 338 -6.82 -34.31 6.75
C LEU A 338 -5.65 -35.28 6.52
N VAL A 339 -5.16 -35.50 5.30
CA VAL A 339 -3.88 -36.23 5.17
C VAL A 339 -2.74 -35.24 5.43
N GLU A 340 -2.21 -35.24 6.66
CA GLU A 340 -1.02 -34.46 7.04
C GLU A 340 0.10 -34.72 6.00
N PRO A 341 0.48 -33.70 5.22
CA PRO A 341 1.45 -33.88 4.16
C PRO A 341 2.85 -34.10 4.76
N GLN A 342 3.47 -35.20 4.35
CA GLN A 342 4.76 -35.68 4.86
C GLN A 342 5.97 -34.82 4.47
N ASN A 343 5.77 -33.77 3.66
CA ASN A 343 6.82 -32.89 3.12
C ASN A 343 6.43 -31.42 3.25
N LYS A 344 6.40 -30.91 4.49
CA LYS A 344 6.18 -29.50 4.78
C LYS A 344 7.39 -28.84 5.44
N ARG A 345 7.50 -27.53 5.25
CA ARG A 345 8.39 -26.65 6.03
C ARG A 345 7.54 -25.65 6.76
N GLU A 346 7.82 -25.44 8.03
CA GLU A 346 7.12 -24.46 8.84
C GLU A 346 8.09 -23.40 9.31
N TYR A 347 7.73 -22.14 9.15
CA TYR A 347 8.49 -21.00 9.64
C TYR A 347 7.68 -20.33 10.74
N TYR A 348 8.29 -20.11 11.90
CA TYR A 348 7.69 -19.42 13.03
C TYR A 348 8.39 -18.09 13.27
N TYR A 349 7.60 -17.04 13.42
CA TYR A 349 8.05 -15.67 13.58
C TYR A 349 7.64 -15.15 14.96
N GLU A 350 8.51 -15.35 15.94
CA GLU A 350 8.21 -15.18 17.35
C GLU A 350 8.87 -13.93 17.93
N GLU A 351 8.41 -13.54 19.13
CA GLU A 351 9.01 -12.50 19.95
C GLU A 351 9.15 -11.16 19.20
N LEU A 352 8.01 -10.61 18.76
CA LEU A 352 7.98 -9.26 18.21
C LEU A 352 8.51 -8.27 19.23
N THR A 353 9.31 -7.33 18.75
CA THR A 353 9.69 -6.16 19.52
C THR A 353 9.73 -4.95 18.61
N GLY A 354 9.46 -3.78 19.16
CA GLY A 354 9.43 -2.53 18.40
C GLY A 354 9.18 -1.33 19.30
N SER A 355 9.37 -0.14 18.75
CA SER A 355 8.94 1.09 19.42
C SER A 355 7.45 1.31 19.13
N ASN A 356 6.68 1.84 20.09
CA ASN A 356 5.24 2.15 19.97
C ASN A 356 4.28 0.96 20.12
N LEU A 357 4.36 0.27 21.26
CA LEU A 357 3.32 -0.65 21.71
C LEU A 357 2.42 0.09 22.73
N ILE A 358 1.09 0.07 22.57
CA ILE A 358 0.11 0.55 23.56
C ILE A 358 -0.30 -0.57 24.51
N THR A 359 -0.14 -0.36 25.82
CA THR A 359 -0.59 -1.35 26.81
C THR A 359 -2.12 -1.37 26.85
N GLN A 360 -2.73 -2.50 26.52
CA GLN A 360 -4.16 -2.69 26.72
C GLN A 360 -4.40 -3.04 28.19
N THR A 361 -4.43 -2.02 29.05
CA THR A 361 -4.78 -2.25 30.47
C THR A 361 -6.28 -2.54 30.58
N SER A 362 -6.64 -3.65 31.22
CA SER A 362 -8.03 -4.05 31.48
C SER A 362 -8.84 -3.04 32.31
N SER A 363 -8.16 -2.12 33.00
CA SER A 363 -8.77 -0.98 33.69
C SER A 363 -8.85 0.24 32.78
N SER A 364 -10.08 0.70 32.56
CA SER A 364 -10.60 1.80 31.75
C SER A 364 -10.01 3.21 31.96
N SER A 365 -8.78 3.38 32.44
CA SER A 365 -8.35 4.69 32.96
C SER A 365 -6.96 5.22 32.59
N GLN A 366 -6.05 4.49 31.91
CA GLN A 366 -4.67 5.02 31.76
C GLN A 366 -3.97 4.91 30.40
N GLY A 367 -4.56 4.30 29.37
CA GLY A 367 -3.99 4.33 28.02
C GLY A 367 -4.76 5.27 27.10
N TYR A 368 -4.25 6.48 26.87
CA TYR A 368 -4.65 7.38 25.76
C TYR A 368 -5.95 8.19 25.82
N ILE A 369 -6.81 8.00 26.83
CA ILE A 369 -7.68 9.10 27.25
C ILE A 369 -7.21 9.52 28.63
N LYS A 370 -6.22 10.43 28.64
CA LYS A 370 -6.06 11.37 29.73
C LYS A 370 -7.37 12.19 29.74
N TYR A 371 -8.46 11.62 30.26
CA TYR A 371 -9.49 12.45 30.85
C TYR A 371 -8.72 13.20 31.91
N PHE A 372 -8.47 14.47 31.63
CA PHE A 372 -8.07 15.41 32.63
C PHE A 372 -8.99 15.14 33.82
N ASN A 373 -8.41 14.63 34.89
CA ASN A 373 -9.02 14.64 36.22
C ASN A 373 -8.99 16.10 36.69
N MET A 374 -9.56 16.99 35.87
CA MET A 374 -9.77 18.39 36.14
C MET A 374 -11.10 18.43 36.86
N GLY A 375 -11.08 18.88 38.11
CA GLY A 375 -12.24 18.93 38.97
C GLY A 375 -13.46 19.46 38.24
N LEU A 376 -14.56 18.70 38.31
CA LEU A 376 -15.87 18.95 37.69
C LEU A 376 -16.60 20.15 38.32
N TYR A 377 -15.93 21.29 38.42
CA TYR A 377 -16.44 22.49 39.07
C TYR A 377 -16.30 23.71 38.14
N THR A 378 -16.93 23.68 36.97
CA THR A 378 -17.46 24.87 36.24
C THR A 378 -18.07 24.42 34.90
N GLY A 379 -19.06 25.18 34.39
CA GLY A 379 -19.76 24.92 33.12
C GLY A 379 -18.88 25.11 31.87
N THR A 380 -17.94 24.21 31.66
CA THR A 380 -17.05 24.19 30.50
C THR A 380 -17.60 23.27 29.42
N GLU A 381 -17.62 23.74 28.17
CA GLU A 381 -17.91 22.92 26.98
C GLU A 381 -16.73 21.99 26.72
N TYR A 382 -16.99 20.70 26.54
CA TYR A 382 -16.00 19.72 26.13
C TYR A 382 -16.31 19.28 24.70
N VAL A 383 -15.36 19.50 23.80
CA VAL A 383 -15.41 18.97 22.43
C VAL A 383 -14.39 17.84 22.34
N ILE A 384 -14.87 16.63 22.08
CA ILE A 384 -14.01 15.47 21.81
C ILE A 384 -14.04 15.22 20.31
N TYR A 385 -12.86 15.20 19.70
CA TYR A 385 -12.67 14.88 18.29
C TYR A 385 -12.27 13.41 18.16
N SER A 386 -12.88 12.67 17.23
CA SER A 386 -12.41 11.33 16.84
C SER A 386 -11.04 11.38 16.18
N ASP A 387 -10.78 12.48 15.50
CA ASP A 387 -9.56 12.73 14.77
C ASP A 387 -8.60 13.43 15.72
N ASN A 388 -8.01 12.68 16.63
CA ASN A 388 -6.83 13.21 17.29
C ASN A 388 -5.68 13.16 16.25
N PRO A 389 -5.20 14.30 15.71
CA PRO A 389 -4.08 14.31 14.78
C PRO A 389 -2.80 13.72 15.40
N ASP A 390 -2.74 13.50 16.72
CA ASP A 390 -1.64 12.82 17.39
C ASP A 390 -1.73 11.28 17.31
N ALA A 391 -2.90 10.71 17.02
CA ALA A 391 -3.03 9.28 16.71
C ALA A 391 -2.48 8.92 15.32
N LYS A 392 -2.18 9.95 14.51
CA LYS A 392 -1.75 9.86 13.12
C LYS A 392 -0.31 9.34 12.92
N TYR A 393 0.40 8.96 14.00
CA TYR A 393 1.82 8.57 13.93
C TYR A 393 2.21 7.42 14.85
N MET A 394 1.30 6.49 15.14
CA MET A 394 1.73 5.16 15.55
C MET A 394 1.76 4.21 14.35
N GLU A 395 2.43 4.62 13.28
CA GLU A 395 2.95 3.61 12.37
C GLU A 395 3.87 2.70 13.20
N ALA A 396 3.65 1.40 13.10
CA ALA A 396 4.48 0.41 13.73
C ALA A 396 5.90 0.54 13.13
N MET A 397 6.74 1.38 13.73
CA MET A 397 8.12 1.62 13.29
C MET A 397 9.07 0.72 14.08
N ASP A 398 10.11 0.25 13.39
CA ASP A 398 11.18 -0.57 13.97
C ASP A 398 10.73 -1.92 14.55
N TYR A 399 9.65 -2.50 14.01
CA TYR A 399 9.22 -3.84 14.38
C TYR A 399 10.11 -4.91 13.72
N TYR A 400 10.57 -5.86 14.52
CA TYR A 400 11.26 -7.04 14.03
C TYR A 400 10.98 -8.25 14.93
N TYR A 401 11.13 -9.45 14.36
CA TYR A 401 11.05 -10.70 15.09
C TYR A 401 12.39 -10.98 15.77
N LYS A 402 12.44 -11.12 17.09
CA LYS A 402 13.67 -11.52 17.80
C LYS A 402 14.06 -12.96 17.47
N LYS A 403 13.11 -13.79 17.06
CA LYS A 403 13.33 -15.22 16.79
C LYS A 403 12.58 -15.67 15.54
N VAL A 404 13.32 -16.26 14.60
CA VAL A 404 12.75 -16.97 13.45
C VAL A 404 13.27 -18.40 13.47
N SER A 405 12.34 -19.36 13.50
CA SER A 405 12.69 -20.79 13.46
C SER A 405 12.03 -21.50 12.30
N GLU A 406 12.70 -22.55 11.82
CA GLU A 406 12.23 -23.44 10.76
C GLU A 406 12.08 -24.85 11.32
N ILE A 407 10.97 -25.51 10.99
CA ILE A 407 10.77 -26.93 11.24
C ILE A 407 10.63 -27.61 9.89
N ARG A 408 11.53 -28.54 9.59
CA ARG A 408 11.46 -29.40 8.41
C ARG A 408 10.89 -30.74 8.81
N TYR A 409 9.99 -31.27 8.00
CA TYR A 409 9.46 -32.60 8.19
C TYR A 409 10.09 -33.54 7.16
N ASP A 410 10.72 -34.61 7.65
CA ASP A 410 11.17 -35.76 6.84
C ASP A 410 10.33 -36.97 7.28
N GLY A 411 9.18 -37.14 6.61
CA GLY A 411 8.10 -37.98 7.10
C GLY A 411 7.42 -37.40 8.36
N ASP A 412 7.08 -38.24 9.33
CA ASP A 412 6.47 -37.83 10.60
C ASP A 412 7.46 -37.20 11.61
N THR A 413 8.76 -37.13 11.28
CA THR A 413 9.78 -36.66 12.22
C THR A 413 10.08 -35.16 12.00
N PRO A 414 9.76 -34.28 12.96
CA PRO A 414 10.14 -32.87 12.88
C PRO A 414 11.63 -32.69 13.17
N ILE A 415 12.31 -31.97 12.29
CA ILE A 415 13.70 -31.52 12.44
C ILE A 415 13.66 -30.00 12.60
N GLN A 416 13.79 -29.53 13.85
CA GLN A 416 13.79 -28.11 14.16
C GLN A 416 15.18 -27.49 13.95
N ARG A 417 15.20 -26.32 13.32
CA ARG A 417 16.38 -25.48 13.13
C ARG A 417 16.04 -24.04 13.47
N ILE A 418 16.79 -23.43 14.37
CA ILE A 418 16.70 -21.98 14.58
C ILE A 418 17.44 -21.30 13.43
N ILE A 419 16.72 -20.49 12.64
CA ILE A 419 17.32 -19.73 11.53
C ILE A 419 18.02 -18.51 12.10
N SER A 420 17.34 -17.78 12.98
CA SER A 420 17.88 -16.59 13.62
C SER A 420 17.33 -16.40 15.03
N SER A 421 18.20 -15.90 15.92
CA SER A 421 17.84 -15.51 17.28
C SER A 421 18.68 -14.30 17.67
N TYR A 422 18.04 -13.21 18.05
CA TYR A 422 18.71 -11.97 18.46
C TYR A 422 18.56 -11.78 19.98
N THR A 423 19.69 -11.79 20.68
CA THR A 423 19.71 -11.65 22.16
C THR A 423 19.98 -10.22 22.63
N SER A 424 20.21 -9.26 21.72
CA SER A 424 20.53 -7.87 22.05
C SER A 424 19.61 -6.89 21.33
N THR A 425 19.24 -5.80 22.02
CA THR A 425 18.50 -4.65 21.48
C THR A 425 19.13 -4.18 20.18
N PHE A 426 18.51 -4.53 19.06
CA PHE A 426 19.00 -4.21 17.73
C PHE A 426 18.71 -2.73 17.45
N ASN A 427 19.76 -1.91 17.31
CA ASN A 427 19.61 -0.54 16.81
C ASN A 427 19.46 -0.60 15.28
N GLY A 428 18.21 -0.67 14.80
CA GLY A 428 17.81 -0.14 13.49
C GLY A 428 18.13 -0.96 12.24
N GLY A 429 17.95 -2.29 12.26
CA GLY A 429 17.94 -3.09 11.03
C GLY A 429 16.55 -3.64 10.73
N PHE A 430 15.97 -3.24 9.60
CA PHE A 430 14.74 -3.82 9.08
C PHE A 430 15.05 -5.22 8.55
N TYR A 431 14.38 -6.24 9.09
CA TYR A 431 14.37 -7.56 8.47
C TYR A 431 13.21 -7.61 7.49
N ASN A 432 13.50 -7.72 6.20
CA ASN A 432 12.48 -8.09 5.22
C ASN A 432 12.21 -9.59 5.44
N PRO A 433 10.95 -10.05 5.58
CA PRO A 433 10.69 -11.48 5.63
C PRO A 433 11.32 -12.16 4.41
N LEU A 434 11.90 -13.35 4.62
CA LEU A 434 12.78 -14.15 3.75
C LEU A 434 12.18 -14.60 2.40
N LEU A 435 11.33 -13.80 1.76
CA LEU A 435 10.83 -14.06 0.41
C LEU A 435 11.85 -13.71 -0.70
N GLU A 436 12.95 -13.03 -0.38
CA GLU A 436 13.92 -12.59 -1.41
C GLU A 436 14.95 -13.67 -1.81
N ASP A 437 15.28 -14.63 -0.93
CA ASP A 437 16.39 -15.56 -1.19
C ASP A 437 15.98 -16.85 -1.95
N GLU A 438 14.70 -17.22 -2.00
CA GLU A 438 14.26 -18.49 -2.63
C GLU A 438 14.11 -18.42 -4.17
N TRP A 439 14.31 -17.26 -4.80
CA TRP A 439 14.24 -17.13 -6.26
C TRP A 439 15.55 -17.48 -7.01
N HIS A 440 16.62 -17.80 -6.28
CA HIS A 440 17.95 -18.04 -6.84
C HIS A 440 18.54 -19.42 -6.48
N ASP A 441 17.75 -20.49 -6.46
CA ASP A 441 18.30 -21.86 -6.45
C ASP A 441 18.54 -22.38 -7.87
N GLY A 442 19.53 -21.77 -8.55
CA GLY A 442 20.27 -22.39 -9.63
C GLY A 442 21.59 -22.94 -9.10
N ASN A 443 21.61 -24.22 -8.72
CA ASN A 443 22.78 -25.07 -8.42
C ASN A 443 24.14 -24.34 -8.24
N ILE A 444 24.53 -24.07 -7.00
CA ILE A 444 25.94 -23.85 -6.65
C ILE A 444 26.37 -24.96 -5.69
N SER A 445 27.31 -25.77 -6.15
CA SER A 445 27.92 -26.88 -5.42
C SER A 445 28.66 -26.40 -4.16
N SER A 446 28.46 -27.14 -3.08
CA SER A 446 29.12 -27.05 -1.77
C SER A 446 30.65 -26.94 -1.81
N SER A 447 31.22 -25.99 -1.05
CA SER A 447 32.24 -26.25 -0.02
C SER A 447 32.83 -24.94 0.53
N THR A 448 32.56 -24.64 1.79
CA THR A 448 33.51 -24.23 2.84
C THR A 448 32.74 -23.68 4.06
N SER A 449 33.21 -24.04 5.26
CA SER A 449 32.64 -23.67 6.57
C SER A 449 32.97 -22.22 7.00
N PRO A 450 32.29 -21.67 8.02
CA PRO A 450 32.03 -20.24 8.15
C PRO A 450 33.11 -19.48 8.93
N CYS A 451 33.54 -18.34 8.40
CA CYS A 451 34.22 -17.29 9.18
C CYS A 451 33.36 -16.03 9.23
N ASN A 452 33.08 -15.61 10.47
CA ASN A 452 32.36 -14.42 10.88
C ASN A 452 33.00 -13.12 10.36
N TRP A 453 32.47 -12.50 9.30
CA TRP A 453 32.58 -11.05 9.04
C TRP A 453 31.35 -10.60 8.22
N PHE A 454 30.24 -10.25 8.89
CA PHE A 454 29.18 -9.46 8.24
C PHE A 454 29.40 -7.99 8.57
N THR A 455 30.12 -7.30 7.69
CA THR A 455 30.08 -5.84 7.57
C THR A 455 29.13 -5.52 6.44
N ALA A 456 28.03 -4.82 6.72
CA ALA A 456 27.15 -4.25 5.72
C ALA A 456 27.98 -3.32 4.80
N ARG A 457 28.28 -3.77 3.59
CA ARG A 457 28.85 -2.93 2.53
C ARG A 457 27.81 -2.70 1.44
N LYS A 458 27.25 -1.50 1.43
CA LYS A 458 26.89 -0.78 0.21
C LYS A 458 28.14 -0.68 -0.66
N ILE A 459 28.09 -1.15 -1.91
CA ILE A 459 29.07 -0.78 -2.94
C ILE A 459 28.33 -0.40 -4.23
N HIS A 460 28.32 0.90 -4.50
CA HIS A 460 28.63 1.58 -5.77
C HIS A 460 29.05 2.99 -5.30
N GLN A 461 30.23 3.54 -5.52
CA GLN A 461 31.31 3.32 -6.48
C GLN A 461 32.67 3.63 -5.82
N ALA A 462 33.75 3.04 -6.34
CA ALA A 462 35.11 3.59 -6.21
C ALA A 462 35.60 3.95 -7.61
N PHE A 463 35.67 5.25 -7.92
CA PHE A 463 36.71 5.92 -8.72
C PHE A 463 36.37 7.41 -8.78
N SER A 464 36.92 8.21 -7.86
CA SER A 464 37.49 9.52 -8.19
C SER A 464 38.35 10.00 -7.02
N ASN A 465 39.57 10.39 -7.36
CA ASN A 465 40.53 10.99 -6.47
C ASN A 465 40.17 12.46 -6.19
N ASN A 466 40.62 12.92 -5.01
CA ASN A 466 40.95 14.29 -4.60
C ASN A 466 39.85 15.23 -4.08
N ASN A 467 39.96 15.48 -2.77
CA ASN A 467 39.89 16.76 -2.06
C ASN A 467 38.82 17.77 -2.48
N VAL A 468 37.76 17.94 -1.67
CA VAL A 468 37.34 19.25 -1.11
C VAL A 468 36.62 19.02 0.23
N ILE A 469 37.00 19.82 1.22
CA ILE A 469 36.49 19.92 2.59
C ILE A 469 35.08 20.50 2.60
N SER A 470 34.14 19.89 3.35
CA SER A 470 32.80 20.45 3.59
C SER A 470 32.65 20.89 5.06
N TYR A 471 32.35 22.18 5.26
CA TYR A 471 31.86 22.74 6.52
C TYR A 471 30.32 22.67 6.56
N PRO A 472 29.70 22.40 7.72
CA PRO A 472 28.26 22.53 7.87
C PRO A 472 27.88 24.00 8.12
N TYR A 473 27.06 24.59 7.25
CA TYR A 473 26.32 25.81 7.55
C TYR A 473 24.89 25.45 7.97
N TYR A 474 24.55 25.84 9.20
CA TYR A 474 23.17 25.99 9.64
C TYR A 474 22.59 27.23 8.97
N ILE A 475 21.40 27.12 8.37
CA ILE A 475 20.62 28.29 7.97
C ILE A 475 19.37 28.33 8.84
N LEU A 476 19.35 29.35 9.70
CA LEU A 476 18.21 29.83 10.45
C LEU A 476 17.20 30.45 9.49
N ASN A 477 15.92 30.28 9.82
CA ASN A 477 14.81 31.06 9.29
C ASN A 477 15.14 32.54 9.37
N ASP A 478 14.95 33.27 8.28
CA ASP A 478 14.50 34.64 8.43
C ASP A 478 13.66 35.17 7.28
N SER A 479 12.89 36.16 7.69
CA SER A 479 11.63 36.65 7.18
C SER A 479 11.86 37.90 6.31
N TYR A 480 10.94 38.16 5.39
CA TYR A 480 10.68 39.48 4.78
C TYR A 480 11.87 40.21 4.11
N PHE A 481 11.93 40.18 2.77
CA PHE A 481 12.27 41.39 2.01
C PHE A 481 11.60 41.33 0.62
N ARG A 482 10.79 42.35 0.33
CA ARG A 482 10.36 42.72 -1.03
C ARG A 482 11.43 43.62 -1.62
N GLU A 483 11.72 43.48 -2.92
CA GLU A 483 11.98 44.56 -3.90
C GLU A 483 12.27 43.90 -5.27
N THR A 484 11.35 44.06 -6.23
CA THR A 484 11.41 44.91 -7.44
C THR A 484 12.34 44.46 -8.57
N VAL A 485 11.73 44.46 -9.75
CA VAL A 485 12.17 43.94 -11.05
C VAL A 485 12.97 44.99 -11.81
N ALA A 486 14.06 44.60 -12.49
CA ALA A 486 14.37 45.01 -13.87
C ALA A 486 15.60 44.23 -14.44
N PRO A 487 15.71 44.08 -15.78
CA PRO A 487 16.44 42.99 -16.45
C PRO A 487 17.74 43.46 -17.16
N PHE A 488 18.27 42.60 -18.05
CA PHE A 488 19.45 42.71 -18.94
C PHE A 488 20.74 42.08 -18.39
N GLY A 489 21.50 41.24 -19.12
CA GLY A 489 21.37 40.74 -20.49
C GLY A 489 22.50 39.77 -20.87
N THR A 490 22.39 39.24 -22.11
CA THR A 490 23.44 38.82 -23.06
C THR A 490 24.48 37.75 -22.69
N TYR A 491 24.20 36.53 -23.17
CA TYR A 491 24.97 35.71 -24.13
C TYR A 491 26.46 36.06 -24.40
N TYR A 492 27.34 35.06 -24.24
CA TYR A 492 28.53 34.81 -25.08
C TYR A 492 28.82 33.29 -25.14
N PRO A 493 29.12 32.72 -26.33
CA PRO A 493 29.37 31.29 -26.50
C PRO A 493 30.87 30.97 -26.60
N GLY A 494 31.21 29.71 -26.33
CA GLY A 494 32.44 29.10 -26.82
C GLY A 494 33.19 28.32 -25.76
N LEU A 495 33.26 27.01 -25.95
CA LEU A 495 34.51 26.22 -25.97
C LEU A 495 34.14 24.74 -26.10
N GLU A 496 34.41 24.17 -27.28
CA GLU A 496 34.55 22.72 -27.46
C GLU A 496 35.71 22.20 -26.61
N PRO A 497 35.69 20.92 -26.23
CA PRO A 497 36.79 20.10 -26.69
C PRO A 497 36.44 18.67 -27.10
N LYS A 498 36.96 18.32 -28.28
CA LYS A 498 37.81 17.16 -28.61
C LYS A 498 37.34 15.76 -28.21
N SER A 499 37.10 15.02 -29.28
CA SER A 499 37.00 13.57 -29.40
C SER A 499 38.12 12.79 -28.68
N ILE A 500 37.72 11.76 -27.94
CA ILE A 500 38.59 10.68 -27.49
C ILE A 500 38.09 9.39 -28.15
N ARG A 501 38.91 8.83 -29.03
CA ARG A 501 38.78 7.45 -29.54
C ARG A 501 39.16 6.50 -28.42
N ILE A 502 38.30 5.53 -28.10
CA ILE A 502 38.69 4.35 -27.33
C ILE A 502 38.37 3.11 -28.18
N SER A 503 39.43 2.34 -28.40
CA SER A 503 39.49 1.08 -29.13
C SER A 503 38.75 -0.04 -28.41
N THR A 504 38.03 -0.86 -29.18
CA THR A 504 37.42 -2.12 -28.76
C THR A 504 38.46 -3.21 -28.49
N PRO A 505 38.12 -4.19 -27.63
CA PRO A 505 38.47 -5.57 -27.89
C PRO A 505 37.21 -6.42 -28.13
N ARG A 506 37.22 -7.08 -29.29
CA ARG A 506 36.41 -8.27 -29.59
C ARG A 506 36.76 -9.37 -28.59
N LEU A 507 35.74 -10.02 -28.03
CA LEU A 507 35.84 -11.43 -27.70
C LEU A 507 34.53 -12.12 -28.08
N VAL A 508 34.67 -13.00 -29.06
CA VAL A 508 33.65 -13.89 -29.61
C VAL A 508 33.63 -15.12 -28.72
N HIS A 509 32.47 -15.48 -28.18
CA HIS A 509 32.10 -16.89 -28.10
C HIS A 509 30.61 -17.07 -28.38
N ARG A 510 30.38 -18.03 -29.25
CA ARG A 510 29.16 -18.42 -29.94
C ARG A 510 28.76 -19.79 -29.40
N LYS A 511 27.48 -19.96 -29.05
CA LYS A 511 26.67 -21.20 -28.86
C LYS A 511 25.63 -20.86 -27.77
N GLU A 512 24.32 -20.94 -27.94
CA GLU A 512 23.47 -21.74 -28.82
C GLU A 512 22.23 -20.94 -29.27
N LEU A 513 21.85 -21.16 -30.51
CA LEU A 513 20.59 -20.82 -31.15
C LEU A 513 19.95 -22.19 -31.38
N GLU A 514 18.73 -22.40 -30.91
CA GLU A 514 17.71 -23.26 -31.51
C GLU A 514 16.52 -23.35 -30.54
N TYR A 515 15.46 -22.57 -30.81
CA TYR A 515 14.11 -23.09 -31.07
C TYR A 515 13.14 -21.94 -31.34
N PHE A 516 12.29 -22.15 -32.36
CA PHE A 516 11.18 -21.35 -32.88
C PHE A 516 11.49 -20.25 -33.92
N GLN A 517 11.35 -20.67 -35.19
CA GLN A 517 10.65 -19.92 -36.23
C GLN A 517 9.14 -20.04 -36.04
#